data_AF-T0UPE5-F1
#
_entry.id   AF-T0UPE5-F1
#
_cell.length_a   1.000
_cell.length_b   1.000
_cell.length_c   1.000
_cell.angle_alpha   90.00
_cell.angle_beta   90.00
_cell.angle_gamma   90.00
#
_symmetry.space_group_name_H-M   'P 1'
#
loop_
_entity.id
_entity.type
_entity.pdbx_description
1 polymer ?
#
loop_
_entity_poly.entity_id
_entity_poly.type
_entity_poly.pdbx_seq_one_letter_code
_entity_poly.pdbx_strand_id
1 'polypeptide(L)'
;MKQFKHKKFIGLALLVFLVFMVLGKYTQSTAFTSSSRVYATTVVDKKTGNKVRFEVRKVKGDKYEVKNTETGDTYQANAQAGEDRSLSFKLAGNDGNSDGTIRITPSMVPGGDAKVEMTDSDTYTQVEGGSEVIQSSEASSTSSSSEVKSIIKDILESSSSSSGSDASSSTSSNDTSKPDADIKTKTDVNGDKETTYVADYSTEDIKSITEAFGKWLYQSDYAKDAVLVQSSFDSITKVNDGSPTFLSFKAPKEEGSNQNIIILANLINADGYENISGVPSGIVNGKEASNYDFKDYKNRVDSFALGINENSGKTADYSPTSSFRLYTLKDKKHAMYEDNDAEQKALFKDFSADDKTGGNYNGYNKLYKDLVDQDKDSYQIVLGSNGTVYYVTNYWIGNYDKKAVQTYKVAPDDMQEAYQELLKHYSSAGKSESSESSSSSQSSTTSSTSTSSSSSEAKTESKTDAKTEQTGMDVTAIKDNNFQSLEGTWKNGNGNTLTFSKNQVTSPTDYEVQNANSSLENGYLRASLRTGMYGAIIFFIPKGTTLPNVSGNYPDASDNTKDRILVTQSGGTQSDAKQFYYKAD
;
A
#
# COMPACT_ATOMS: atom_id res chain seq x y z
N MET A 1 -11.03 -30.45 -46.73
CA MET A 1 -10.19 -29.26 -46.47
C MET A 1 -10.25 -28.88 -44.99
N LYS A 2 -9.54 -29.59 -44.10
CA LYS A 2 -9.57 -29.30 -42.64
C LYS A 2 -8.24 -29.59 -41.92
N GLN A 3 -7.10 -29.51 -42.62
CA GLN A 3 -5.78 -29.81 -42.04
C GLN A 3 -4.72 -28.70 -42.22
N PHE A 4 -5.05 -27.57 -42.84
CA PHE A 4 -4.06 -26.53 -43.14
C PHE A 4 -4.01 -25.34 -42.17
N LYS A 5 -4.91 -25.27 -41.17
CA LYS A 5 -4.95 -24.13 -40.23
C LYS A 5 -4.19 -24.34 -38.91
N HIS A 6 -3.97 -25.58 -38.46
CA HIS A 6 -3.24 -25.82 -37.19
C HIS A 6 -1.72 -25.68 -37.29
N LYS A 7 -1.11 -26.05 -38.42
CA LYS A 7 0.36 -25.93 -38.58
C LYS A 7 0.84 -24.47 -38.60
N LYS A 8 0.02 -23.54 -39.10
CA LYS A 8 0.33 -22.10 -39.08
C LYS A 8 0.21 -21.49 -37.69
N PHE A 9 -0.71 -21.99 -36.86
CA PHE A 9 -0.86 -21.53 -35.48
C PHE A 9 0.27 -22.02 -34.57
N ILE A 10 0.70 -23.27 -34.75
CA ILE A 10 1.86 -23.83 -34.03
C ILE A 10 3.16 -23.14 -34.47
N GLY A 11 3.34 -22.90 -35.78
CA GLY A 11 4.49 -22.16 -36.28
C GLY A 11 4.55 -20.71 -35.79
N LEU A 12 3.40 -20.01 -35.71
CA LEU A 12 3.33 -18.66 -35.17
C LEU A 12 3.56 -18.63 -33.65
N ALA A 13 3.03 -19.60 -32.90
CA ALA A 13 3.29 -19.74 -31.46
C ALA A 13 4.76 -20.06 -31.17
N LEU A 14 5.41 -20.92 -31.97
CA LEU A 14 6.84 -21.21 -31.87
C LEU A 14 7.71 -20.01 -32.27
N LEU A 15 7.29 -19.22 -33.26
CA LEU A 15 8.01 -18.02 -33.67
C LEU A 15 7.84 -16.88 -32.65
N VAL A 16 6.64 -16.72 -32.07
CA VAL A 16 6.40 -15.81 -30.94
C VAL A 16 7.17 -16.26 -29.71
N PHE A 17 7.20 -17.57 -29.40
CA PHE A 17 8.01 -18.13 -28.31
C PHE A 17 9.52 -17.95 -28.54
N LEU A 18 10.01 -18.16 -29.77
CA LEU A 18 11.41 -17.90 -30.14
C LEU A 18 11.75 -16.41 -30.13
N VAL A 19 10.82 -15.54 -30.52
CA VAL A 19 10.96 -14.09 -30.44
C VAL A 19 10.92 -13.63 -28.98
N PHE A 20 10.11 -14.24 -28.11
CA PHE A 20 10.19 -14.05 -26.65
C PHE A 20 11.46 -14.66 -26.05
N MET A 21 12.03 -15.73 -26.62
CA MET A 21 13.32 -16.28 -26.21
C MET A 21 14.49 -15.40 -26.65
N VAL A 22 14.42 -14.77 -27.83
CA VAL A 22 15.45 -13.89 -28.39
C VAL A 22 15.35 -12.46 -27.82
N LEU A 23 14.14 -11.92 -27.61
CA LEU A 23 13.91 -10.65 -26.89
C LEU A 23 14.08 -10.83 -25.36
N GLY A 24 13.75 -12.01 -24.84
CA GLY A 24 14.02 -12.42 -23.45
C GLY A 24 15.48 -12.78 -23.17
N LYS A 25 16.37 -12.72 -24.17
CA LYS A 25 17.82 -12.73 -23.93
C LYS A 25 18.31 -11.46 -23.21
N TYR A 26 17.44 -10.48 -22.94
CA TYR A 26 17.79 -9.27 -22.21
C TYR A 26 17.15 -9.11 -20.83
N THR A 27 16.60 -10.18 -20.25
CA THR A 27 16.29 -10.28 -18.81
C THR A 27 16.49 -11.72 -18.32
N GLN A 28 17.63 -12.34 -18.66
CA GLN A 28 18.02 -13.56 -17.97
C GLN A 28 18.36 -13.23 -16.52
N SER A 29 17.68 -13.92 -15.60
CA SER A 29 17.74 -13.75 -14.15
C SER A 29 19.12 -13.32 -13.65
N THR A 30 19.20 -12.08 -13.19
CA THR A 30 20.32 -11.49 -12.44
C THR A 30 20.47 -12.09 -11.04
N ALA A 31 20.01 -13.33 -10.85
CA ALA A 31 20.06 -14.10 -9.60
C ALA A 31 21.47 -14.38 -9.08
N PHE A 32 22.51 -13.73 -9.59
CA PHE A 32 23.86 -13.78 -9.04
C PHE A 32 24.56 -12.42 -8.96
N THR A 33 23.88 -11.33 -9.35
CA THR A 33 24.46 -9.98 -9.37
C THR A 33 23.94 -9.08 -8.27
N SER A 34 22.85 -9.44 -7.59
CA SER A 34 22.27 -8.59 -6.54
C SER A 34 22.82 -8.94 -5.15
N SER A 35 23.31 -7.94 -4.42
CA SER A 35 23.53 -8.01 -2.97
C SER A 35 22.21 -8.11 -2.19
N SER A 36 21.07 -7.83 -2.83
CA SER A 36 19.74 -7.86 -2.22
C SER A 36 19.12 -9.27 -2.13
N ARG A 37 19.87 -10.36 -2.32
CA ARG A 37 19.34 -11.74 -2.22
C ARG A 37 20.25 -12.60 -1.33
N VAL A 38 19.64 -13.34 -0.42
CA VAL A 38 20.26 -14.38 0.41
C VAL A 38 19.78 -15.73 -0.11
N TYR A 39 20.73 -16.62 -0.38
CA TYR A 39 20.46 -17.98 -0.83
C TYR A 39 20.67 -18.91 0.35
N ALA A 40 19.59 -19.53 0.81
CA ALA A 40 19.65 -20.36 2.01
C ALA A 40 19.33 -21.83 1.73
N THR A 41 19.99 -22.70 2.49
CA THR A 41 19.68 -24.13 2.51
C THR A 41 19.75 -24.68 3.92
N THR A 42 18.79 -25.53 4.26
CA THR A 42 18.78 -26.31 5.50
C THR A 42 19.29 -27.72 5.22
N VAL A 43 20.23 -28.18 6.03
CA VAL A 43 20.83 -29.50 5.97
C VAL A 43 20.73 -30.20 7.32
N VAL A 44 20.93 -31.50 7.37
CA VAL A 44 21.03 -32.29 8.60
C VAL A 44 22.46 -32.81 8.74
N ASP A 45 23.08 -32.55 9.88
CA ASP A 45 24.37 -33.15 10.26
C ASP A 45 24.20 -34.66 10.45
N LYS A 46 24.97 -35.46 9.71
CA LYS A 46 24.84 -36.92 9.69
C LYS A 46 25.28 -37.59 10.99
N LYS A 47 26.13 -36.93 11.80
CA LYS A 47 26.65 -37.47 13.05
C LYS A 47 25.70 -37.18 14.22
N THR A 48 25.18 -35.96 14.28
CA THR A 48 24.36 -35.48 15.40
C THR A 48 22.86 -35.53 15.13
N GLY A 49 22.45 -35.55 13.86
CA GLY A 49 21.06 -35.44 13.45
C GLY A 49 20.47 -34.03 13.54
N ASN A 50 21.27 -33.04 13.95
CA ASN A 50 20.81 -31.66 14.09
C ASN A 50 20.63 -31.00 12.72
N LYS A 51 19.59 -30.16 12.61
CA LYS A 51 19.43 -29.30 11.45
C LYS A 51 20.40 -28.13 11.56
N VAL A 52 21.04 -27.80 10.45
CA VAL A 52 21.93 -26.65 10.30
C VAL A 52 21.49 -25.89 9.08
N ARG A 53 21.37 -24.57 9.21
CA ARG A 53 21.01 -23.69 8.11
C ARG A 53 22.21 -22.86 7.70
N PHE A 54 22.44 -22.81 6.38
CA PHE A 54 23.47 -22.01 5.76
C PHE A 54 22.85 -20.94 4.87
N GLU A 55 23.42 -19.74 4.92
CA GLU A 55 23.03 -18.58 4.12
C GLU A 55 24.22 -18.08 3.32
N VAL A 56 24.04 -17.87 2.02
CA VAL A 56 25.05 -17.31 1.13
C VAL A 56 24.58 -15.95 0.63
N ARG A 57 25.37 -14.91 0.85
CA ARG A 57 25.09 -13.55 0.38
C ARG A 57 26.23 -12.96 -0.42
N LYS A 58 25.89 -12.14 -1.41
CA LYS A 58 26.87 -11.40 -2.20
C LYS A 58 27.25 -10.11 -1.45
N VAL A 59 28.54 -9.96 -1.14
CA VAL A 59 29.03 -8.77 -0.41
C VAL A 59 29.41 -7.65 -1.38
N LYS A 60 30.31 -7.93 -2.35
CA LYS A 60 30.78 -6.93 -3.34
C LYS A 60 31.55 -7.60 -4.47
N GLY A 61 31.33 -7.18 -5.73
CA GLY A 61 32.06 -7.74 -6.88
C GLY A 61 31.84 -9.26 -6.99
N ASP A 62 32.89 -10.07 -6.99
CA ASP A 62 32.80 -11.54 -6.97
C ASP A 62 33.03 -12.13 -5.56
N LYS A 63 32.90 -11.31 -4.50
CA LYS A 63 33.04 -11.74 -3.10
C LYS A 63 31.70 -12.09 -2.48
N TYR A 64 31.68 -13.25 -1.82
CA TYR A 64 30.51 -13.78 -1.15
C TYR A 64 30.82 -14.10 0.30
N GLU A 65 29.79 -14.14 1.12
CA GLU A 65 29.87 -14.53 2.51
C GLU A 65 28.91 -15.70 2.75
N VAL A 66 29.39 -16.69 3.49
CA VAL A 66 28.59 -17.83 3.93
C VAL A 66 28.46 -17.75 5.46
N LYS A 67 27.23 -17.86 5.94
CA LYS A 67 26.88 -17.84 7.36
C LYS A 67 26.23 -19.16 7.76
N ASN A 68 26.68 -19.74 8.88
CA ASN A 68 25.93 -20.76 9.60
C ASN A 68 25.01 -20.05 10.60
N THR A 69 23.69 -20.19 10.46
CA THR A 69 22.75 -19.45 11.31
C THR A 69 22.64 -20.01 12.72
N GLU A 70 23.00 -21.28 12.92
CA GLU A 70 22.93 -21.94 14.23
C GLU A 70 24.09 -21.51 15.13
N THR A 71 25.29 -21.41 14.57
CA THR A 71 26.49 -21.00 15.34
C THR A 71 26.75 -19.50 15.25
N GLY A 72 26.19 -18.82 14.23
CA GLY A 72 26.50 -17.43 13.89
C GLY A 72 27.82 -17.26 13.13
N ASP A 73 28.56 -18.35 12.90
CA ASP A 73 29.86 -18.29 12.23
C ASP A 73 29.71 -17.85 10.79
N THR A 74 30.62 -16.97 10.37
CA THR A 74 30.56 -16.29 9.09
C THR A 74 31.95 -16.24 8.46
N TYR A 75 32.05 -16.59 7.18
CA TYR A 75 33.33 -16.51 6.45
C TYR A 75 33.15 -16.06 5.00
N GLN A 76 34.18 -15.42 4.46
CA GLN A 76 34.21 -15.05 3.05
C GLN A 76 34.55 -16.27 2.19
N ALA A 77 33.73 -16.53 1.18
CA ALA A 77 33.90 -17.62 0.24
C ALA A 77 34.09 -17.09 -1.18
N ASN A 78 34.99 -17.74 -1.92
CA ASN A 78 35.13 -17.51 -3.36
C ASN A 78 34.16 -18.44 -4.09
N ALA A 79 33.36 -17.87 -4.99
CA ALA A 79 32.47 -18.67 -5.83
C ALA A 79 33.26 -19.40 -6.93
N GLN A 80 32.97 -20.68 -7.13
CA GLN A 80 33.43 -21.44 -8.30
C GLN A 80 32.29 -21.52 -9.32
N ALA A 81 32.51 -21.00 -10.53
CA ALA A 81 31.51 -21.01 -11.58
C ALA A 81 31.48 -22.36 -12.33
N GLY A 82 30.29 -22.97 -12.44
CA GLY A 82 30.04 -24.15 -13.24
C GLY A 82 29.67 -23.84 -14.70
N GLU A 83 29.74 -24.84 -15.58
CA GLU A 83 29.37 -24.71 -17.00
C GLU A 83 27.90 -24.32 -17.22
N ASP A 84 27.03 -24.69 -16.28
CA ASP A 84 25.61 -24.35 -16.22
C ASP A 84 25.34 -22.99 -15.56
N ARG A 85 26.39 -22.19 -15.32
CA ARG A 85 26.36 -20.92 -14.59
C ARG A 85 25.96 -21.05 -13.13
N SER A 86 26.02 -22.25 -12.55
CA SER A 86 25.90 -22.41 -11.10
C SER A 86 27.10 -21.81 -10.38
N LEU A 87 26.87 -21.35 -9.14
CA LEU A 87 27.93 -20.94 -8.23
C LEU A 87 28.06 -21.96 -7.10
N SER A 88 29.28 -22.41 -6.86
CA SER A 88 29.61 -23.36 -5.80
C SER A 88 30.48 -22.74 -4.72
N PHE A 89 30.11 -22.98 -3.46
CA PHE A 89 30.76 -22.46 -2.25
C PHE A 89 31.14 -23.63 -1.35
N LYS A 90 32.45 -23.85 -1.18
CA LYS A 90 32.96 -24.90 -0.29
C LYS A 90 32.86 -24.45 1.16
N LEU A 91 32.27 -25.31 1.99
CA LEU A 91 32.25 -25.16 3.44
C LEU A 91 33.63 -25.46 4.01
N ALA A 92 34.09 -24.62 4.95
CA ALA A 92 35.30 -24.89 5.72
C ALA A 92 35.05 -26.02 6.72
N GLY A 93 35.84 -27.10 6.64
CA GLY A 93 35.81 -28.18 7.62
C GLY A 93 37.01 -28.16 8.56
N ASN A 94 36.85 -28.78 9.73
CA ASN A 94 37.83 -28.73 10.84
C ASN A 94 39.18 -29.41 10.53
N ASP A 95 39.24 -30.29 9.52
CA ASP A 95 40.41 -31.13 9.23
C ASP A 95 41.16 -30.70 7.93
N GLY A 96 40.87 -29.50 7.42
CA GLY A 96 41.41 -29.01 6.14
C GLY A 96 40.71 -29.59 4.88
N ASN A 97 39.78 -30.53 5.06
CA ASN A 97 38.81 -30.95 4.06
C ASN A 97 37.54 -30.09 4.12
N SER A 98 36.78 -30.04 3.03
CA SER A 98 35.52 -29.32 2.97
C SER A 98 34.38 -30.14 3.59
N ASP A 99 33.57 -29.54 4.45
CA ASP A 99 32.39 -30.19 5.05
C ASP A 99 31.21 -30.33 4.08
N GLY A 100 31.34 -29.81 2.86
CA GLY A 100 30.30 -29.84 1.84
C GLY A 100 30.40 -28.66 0.89
N THR A 101 29.69 -28.71 -0.22
CA THR A 101 29.62 -27.61 -1.19
C THR A 101 28.18 -27.14 -1.34
N ILE A 102 27.90 -25.89 -1.01
CA ILE A 102 26.62 -25.24 -1.35
C ILE A 102 26.68 -24.86 -2.82
N ARG A 103 25.76 -25.38 -3.62
CA ARG A 103 25.61 -25.08 -5.04
C ARG A 103 24.33 -24.30 -5.27
N ILE A 104 24.43 -23.18 -5.98
CA ILE A 104 23.32 -22.33 -6.35
C ILE A 104 23.18 -22.37 -7.88
N THR A 105 22.04 -22.84 -8.37
CA THR A 105 21.77 -23.04 -9.80
C THR A 105 20.65 -22.09 -10.26
N PRO A 106 20.86 -21.27 -11.31
CA PRO A 106 19.84 -20.34 -11.77
C PRO A 106 18.61 -21.05 -12.33
N SER A 107 17.43 -20.45 -12.18
CA SER A 107 16.20 -20.96 -12.82
C SER A 107 16.27 -20.80 -14.34
N MET A 108 15.83 -21.83 -15.06
CA MET A 108 15.61 -21.76 -16.51
C MET A 108 14.25 -21.13 -16.88
N VAL A 109 13.38 -20.91 -15.89
CA VAL A 109 12.08 -20.24 -16.06
C VAL A 109 12.26 -18.74 -15.85
N PRO A 110 11.85 -17.86 -16.79
CA PRO A 110 11.85 -16.42 -16.57
C PRO A 110 11.09 -16.05 -15.29
N GLY A 111 11.75 -15.36 -14.36
CA GLY A 111 11.18 -14.96 -13.06
C GLY A 111 11.22 -16.03 -11.96
N GLY A 112 11.68 -17.26 -12.25
CA GLY A 112 11.82 -18.32 -11.24
C GLY A 112 13.05 -18.14 -10.35
N ASP A 113 12.95 -18.60 -9.10
CA ASP A 113 14.04 -18.54 -8.13
C ASP A 113 15.14 -19.58 -8.39
N ALA A 114 16.36 -19.24 -7.97
CA ALA A 114 17.50 -20.14 -8.04
C ALA A 114 17.30 -21.33 -7.10
N LYS A 115 17.76 -22.50 -7.53
CA LYS A 115 17.80 -23.70 -6.68
C LYS A 115 19.09 -23.67 -5.85
N VAL A 116 18.96 -23.84 -4.54
CA VAL A 116 20.11 -23.89 -3.59
C VAL A 116 20.19 -25.31 -3.03
N GLU A 117 21.34 -25.97 -3.09
CA GLU A 117 21.48 -27.34 -2.58
C GLU A 117 22.87 -27.65 -2.03
N MET A 118 22.93 -28.53 -1.04
CA MET A 118 24.17 -29.11 -0.53
C MET A 118 24.59 -30.29 -1.39
N THR A 119 25.84 -30.24 -1.85
CA THR A 119 26.48 -31.25 -2.71
C THR A 119 27.83 -31.64 -2.11
N ASP A 120 28.36 -32.80 -2.51
CA ASP A 120 29.71 -33.26 -2.14
C ASP A 120 30.02 -33.13 -0.64
N SER A 121 29.09 -33.60 0.20
CA SER A 121 29.20 -33.51 1.67
C SER A 121 29.14 -34.88 2.32
N ASP A 122 30.19 -35.21 3.07
CA ASP A 122 30.20 -36.36 3.99
C ASP A 122 29.60 -36.01 5.35
N THR A 123 29.56 -34.72 5.70
CA THR A 123 29.08 -34.21 7.00
C THR A 123 27.58 -33.95 7.03
N TYR A 124 27.01 -33.46 5.93
CA TYR A 124 25.63 -32.97 5.85
C TYR A 124 24.80 -33.69 4.79
N THR A 125 23.49 -33.83 5.05
CA THR A 125 22.50 -34.30 4.08
C THR A 125 21.50 -33.18 3.81
N GLN A 126 21.21 -32.89 2.53
CA GLN A 126 20.22 -31.89 2.15
C GLN A 126 18.83 -32.24 2.69
N VAL A 127 18.12 -31.27 3.25
CA VAL A 127 16.70 -31.40 3.58
C VAL A 127 15.87 -31.09 2.34
N GLU A 128 14.95 -32.00 1.98
CA GLU A 128 14.02 -31.80 0.87
C GLU A 128 13.10 -30.59 1.17
N GLY A 129 12.98 -29.66 0.21
CA GLY A 129 12.26 -28.40 0.39
C GLY A 129 12.96 -27.39 1.33
N GLY A 130 14.15 -27.70 1.84
CA GLY A 130 14.91 -26.81 2.73
C GLY A 130 15.65 -25.67 2.02
N SER A 131 15.37 -25.44 0.74
CA SER A 131 16.03 -24.46 -0.12
C SER A 131 15.14 -23.24 -0.30
N GLU A 132 15.71 -22.07 -0.10
CA GLU A 132 14.97 -20.82 -0.29
C GLU A 132 15.87 -19.69 -0.78
N VAL A 133 15.26 -18.74 -1.48
CA VAL A 133 15.91 -17.50 -1.89
C VAL A 133 15.17 -16.38 -1.20
N ILE A 134 15.80 -15.83 -0.17
CA ILE A 134 15.25 -14.72 0.61
C ILE A 134 15.75 -13.43 -0.03
N GLN A 135 14.89 -12.41 -0.05
CA GLN A 135 15.36 -11.07 -0.35
C GLN A 135 16.21 -10.61 0.83
N SER A 136 17.52 -10.41 0.63
CA SER A 136 18.39 -9.86 1.68
C SER A 136 17.71 -8.60 2.17
N SER A 137 17.40 -8.56 3.46
CA SER A 137 16.96 -7.35 4.13
C SER A 137 18.02 -6.27 3.89
N GLU A 138 17.77 -5.44 2.88
CA GLU A 138 18.42 -4.16 2.66
C GLU A 138 18.13 -3.36 3.93
N ALA A 139 19.08 -3.39 4.88
CA ALA A 139 18.99 -2.72 6.16
C ALA A 139 17.61 -2.86 6.84
N SER A 140 17.12 -4.08 7.10
CA SER A 140 16.09 -4.19 8.14
C SER A 140 16.76 -3.84 9.45
N SER A 141 16.39 -2.71 10.06
CA SER A 141 16.42 -2.67 11.50
C SER A 141 15.56 -3.83 11.98
N THR A 142 16.16 -4.83 12.59
CA THR A 142 15.40 -5.90 13.25
C THR A 142 14.93 -5.36 14.60
N SER A 143 14.23 -4.23 14.60
CA SER A 143 13.56 -3.78 15.80
C SER A 143 12.48 -4.81 16.11
N SER A 144 12.59 -5.42 17.27
CA SER A 144 11.57 -6.31 17.77
C SER A 144 10.23 -5.56 17.86
N SER A 145 9.12 -6.27 17.69
CA SER A 145 7.77 -5.68 17.87
C SER A 145 7.63 -4.95 19.22
N SER A 146 8.30 -5.44 20.27
CA SER A 146 8.39 -4.75 21.56
C SER A 146 9.10 -3.39 21.50
N GLU A 147 10.19 -3.28 20.74
CA GLU A 147 10.92 -2.02 20.58
C GLU A 147 10.11 -1.02 19.75
N VAL A 148 9.48 -1.46 18.66
CA VAL A 148 8.59 -0.63 17.84
C VAL A 148 7.50 0.00 18.70
N LYS A 149 6.79 -0.83 19.47
CA LYS A 149 5.70 -0.36 20.35
C LYS A 149 6.19 0.53 21.49
N SER A 150 7.37 0.26 22.03
CA SER A 150 7.95 1.10 23.08
C SER A 150 8.26 2.50 22.56
N ILE A 151 8.93 2.61 21.41
CA ILE A 151 9.26 3.92 20.80
C ILE A 151 7.97 4.69 20.49
N ILE A 152 6.97 4.03 19.92
CA ILE A 152 5.67 4.67 19.60
C ILE A 152 4.98 5.15 20.86
N LYS A 153 4.94 4.32 21.91
CA LYS A 153 4.36 4.70 23.19
C LYS A 153 5.04 5.95 23.75
N ASP A 154 6.37 5.99 23.78
CA ASP A 154 7.13 7.15 24.27
C ASP A 154 6.85 8.41 23.44
N ILE A 155 6.74 8.28 22.12
CA ILE A 155 6.36 9.39 21.22
C ILE A 155 4.96 9.92 21.56
N LEU A 156 3.98 9.03 21.69
CA LEU A 156 2.60 9.42 21.99
C LEU A 156 2.48 10.06 23.38
N GLU A 157 3.15 9.51 24.39
CA GLU A 157 3.17 10.08 25.75
C GLU A 157 3.87 11.45 25.79
N SER A 158 4.99 11.62 25.10
CA SER A 158 5.71 12.90 25.03
C SER A 158 4.85 14.01 24.40
N SER A 159 4.06 13.68 23.37
CA SER A 159 3.19 14.63 22.68
C SER A 159 2.02 15.12 23.54
N SER A 160 1.57 14.32 24.51
CA SER A 160 0.50 14.70 25.43
C SER A 160 0.96 15.69 26.53
N SER A 161 2.25 15.63 26.90
CA SER A 161 2.82 16.42 28.01
C SER A 161 3.26 17.85 27.62
N SER A 162 3.35 18.17 26.33
CA SER A 162 3.78 19.49 25.84
C SER A 162 2.64 20.52 25.66
N SER A 163 1.42 20.22 26.13
CA SER A 163 0.24 21.09 25.98
C SER A 163 0.04 22.09 27.13
N GLY A 164 1.05 22.32 27.98
CA GLY A 164 0.97 23.24 29.11
C GLY A 164 1.94 24.43 29.00
N SER A 165 1.63 25.44 28.19
CA SER A 165 1.85 26.88 28.49
C SER A 165 1.55 27.82 27.30
N ASP A 166 0.75 28.85 27.60
CA ASP A 166 0.61 30.17 26.96
C ASP A 166 0.08 30.30 25.51
N ALA A 167 -1.22 30.54 25.38
CA ALA A 167 -1.75 31.83 24.89
C ALA A 167 -3.28 31.89 24.99
N SER A 168 -3.79 32.79 25.84
CA SER A 168 -5.17 33.24 25.79
C SER A 168 -5.41 34.15 24.58
N SER A 169 -6.26 33.74 23.66
CA SER A 169 -7.19 34.66 23.00
C SER A 169 -8.39 33.89 22.43
N SER A 170 -9.55 34.24 22.98
CA SER A 170 -10.90 33.85 22.61
C SER A 170 -11.18 33.82 21.10
N THR A 171 -11.86 32.79 20.61
CA THR A 171 -13.27 32.86 20.17
C THR A 171 -13.84 31.44 20.07
N SER A 172 -15.05 31.27 20.60
CA SER A 172 -15.75 29.99 20.72
C SER A 172 -16.34 29.54 19.38
N SER A 173 -16.20 28.26 19.07
CA SER A 173 -17.23 27.49 18.37
C SER A 173 -17.10 26.03 18.78
N ASN A 174 -17.97 25.60 19.70
CA ASN A 174 -18.28 24.20 19.92
C ASN A 174 -18.83 23.63 18.61
N ASP A 175 -18.07 22.76 17.95
CA ASP A 175 -18.63 21.83 16.97
C ASP A 175 -18.22 20.41 17.37
N THR A 176 -19.05 19.81 18.23
CA THR A 176 -19.05 18.37 18.51
C THR A 176 -19.76 17.67 17.37
N SER A 177 -19.04 17.41 16.27
CA SER A 177 -19.47 16.46 15.24
C SER A 177 -18.26 15.90 14.46
N LYS A 178 -17.40 15.12 15.14
CA LYS A 178 -16.43 14.25 14.46
C LYS A 178 -17.22 13.06 13.88
N PRO A 179 -17.16 12.76 12.58
CA PRO A 179 -17.80 11.57 12.03
C PRO A 179 -17.18 10.31 12.65
N ASP A 180 -18.03 9.35 12.99
CA ASP A 180 -17.60 8.04 13.50
C ASP A 180 -16.67 7.38 12.47
N ALA A 181 -15.46 6.98 12.89
CA ALA A 181 -14.54 6.26 12.04
C ALA A 181 -15.07 4.83 11.78
N ASP A 182 -15.56 4.57 10.57
CA ASP A 182 -16.00 3.23 10.16
C ASP A 182 -14.79 2.33 9.89
N ILE A 183 -14.51 1.39 10.81
CA ILE A 183 -13.49 0.36 10.62
C ILE A 183 -14.04 -0.67 9.62
N LYS A 184 -13.63 -0.60 8.35
CA LYS A 184 -13.96 -1.62 7.34
C LYS A 184 -13.02 -2.82 7.46
N THR A 185 -13.47 -3.90 8.11
CA THR A 185 -12.80 -5.21 8.02
C THR A 185 -13.18 -5.93 6.73
N LYS A 186 -12.20 -6.34 5.91
CA LYS A 186 -12.41 -7.25 4.78
C LYS A 186 -12.01 -8.66 5.20
N THR A 187 -12.93 -9.61 5.13
CA THR A 187 -12.65 -11.03 5.35
C THR A 187 -12.23 -11.66 4.02
N ASP A 188 -11.05 -12.29 3.95
CA ASP A 188 -10.65 -13.05 2.77
C ASP A 188 -11.31 -14.45 2.77
N VAL A 189 -11.44 -15.03 1.57
CA VAL A 189 -12.18 -16.29 1.32
C VAL A 189 -11.54 -17.52 1.98
N ASN A 190 -10.34 -17.37 2.58
CA ASN A 190 -9.61 -18.43 3.29
C ASN A 190 -9.54 -18.27 4.82
N GLY A 191 -10.22 -17.29 5.42
CA GLY A 191 -10.38 -17.25 6.88
C GLY A 191 -9.19 -16.74 7.70
N ASP A 192 -8.13 -16.25 7.06
CA ASP A 192 -7.10 -15.45 7.74
C ASP A 192 -7.51 -13.98 7.77
N LYS A 193 -7.48 -13.39 8.97
CA LYS A 193 -7.86 -11.99 9.22
C LYS A 193 -6.66 -11.09 8.95
N GLU A 194 -6.59 -10.47 7.77
CA GLU A 194 -5.79 -9.26 7.57
C GLU A 194 -6.68 -8.02 7.69
N THR A 195 -6.43 -7.21 8.71
CA THR A 195 -7.05 -5.91 8.90
C THR A 195 -6.35 -4.86 8.05
N THR A 196 -6.88 -4.56 6.87
CA THR A 196 -6.49 -3.34 6.12
C THR A 196 -7.29 -2.16 6.70
N TYR A 197 -6.66 -1.35 7.56
CA TYR A 197 -7.28 -0.16 8.15
C TYR A 197 -7.41 0.93 7.08
N VAL A 198 -8.63 1.23 6.65
CA VAL A 198 -8.97 2.44 5.89
C VAL A 198 -9.95 3.22 6.75
N ALA A 199 -9.44 4.04 7.67
CA ALA A 199 -10.25 5.02 8.38
C ALA A 199 -10.13 6.38 7.67
N ASP A 200 -11.24 7.12 7.57
CA ASP A 200 -11.22 8.52 7.14
C ASP A 200 -10.64 9.37 8.28
N TYR A 201 -9.31 9.51 8.30
CA TYR A 201 -8.60 10.35 9.25
C TYR A 201 -8.83 11.83 8.93
N SER A 202 -9.03 12.66 9.96
CA SER A 202 -9.07 14.12 9.75
C SER A 202 -7.70 14.64 9.30
N THR A 203 -7.65 15.84 8.73
CA THR A 203 -6.37 16.48 8.34
C THR A 203 -5.41 16.58 9.53
N GLU A 204 -5.92 16.85 10.73
CA GLU A 204 -5.15 16.92 11.97
C GLU A 204 -4.64 15.54 12.41
N ASP A 205 -5.47 14.50 12.29
CA ASP A 205 -5.05 13.12 12.59
C ASP A 205 -3.98 12.67 11.61
N ILE A 206 -4.13 12.94 10.31
CA ILE A 206 -3.13 12.61 9.26
C ILE A 206 -1.80 13.31 9.54
N LYS A 207 -1.86 14.60 9.90
CA LYS A 207 -0.67 15.36 10.30
C LYS A 207 0.01 14.70 11.50
N SER A 208 -0.76 14.37 12.53
CA SER A 208 -0.24 13.76 13.76
C SER A 208 0.36 12.36 13.52
N ILE A 209 -0.30 11.53 12.71
CA ILE A 209 0.19 10.21 12.27
C ILE A 209 1.53 10.37 11.53
N THR A 210 1.59 11.30 10.58
CA THR A 210 2.79 11.54 9.77
C THR A 210 3.96 12.01 10.65
N GLU A 211 3.74 13.00 11.52
CA GLU A 211 4.77 13.50 12.43
C GLU A 211 5.25 12.41 13.40
N ALA A 212 4.34 11.61 13.95
CA ALA A 212 4.68 10.51 14.85
C ALA A 212 5.48 9.41 14.13
N PHE A 213 5.11 9.06 12.90
CA PHE A 213 5.86 8.12 12.07
C PHE A 213 7.26 8.65 11.76
N GLY A 214 7.38 9.92 11.40
CA GLY A 214 8.68 10.59 11.19
C GLY A 214 9.58 10.53 12.43
N LYS A 215 9.03 10.83 13.61
CA LYS A 215 9.75 10.72 14.89
C LYS A 215 10.17 9.28 15.21
N TRP A 216 9.32 8.30 14.91
CA TRP A 216 9.65 6.89 15.08
C TRP A 216 10.80 6.50 14.15
N LEU A 217 10.71 6.85 12.87
CA LEU A 217 11.74 6.58 11.88
C LEU A 217 13.07 7.24 12.27
N TYR A 218 13.04 8.47 12.79
CA TYR A 218 14.21 9.17 13.31
C TYR A 218 14.85 8.45 14.51
N GLN A 219 14.07 7.85 15.40
CA GLN A 219 14.58 7.10 16.57
C GLN A 219 15.00 5.66 16.23
N SER A 220 14.51 5.13 15.11
CA SER A 220 14.83 3.78 14.65
C SER A 220 16.27 3.66 14.13
N ASP A 221 16.74 2.42 14.01
CA ASP A 221 18.05 2.12 13.42
C ASP A 221 18.16 2.55 11.95
N TYR A 222 17.05 2.75 11.24
CA TYR A 222 17.06 3.27 9.86
C TYR A 222 17.72 4.65 9.78
N ALA A 223 17.43 5.53 10.73
CA ALA A 223 17.91 6.91 10.70
C ALA A 223 19.23 7.13 11.44
N LYS A 224 19.82 6.07 12.00
CA LYS A 224 21.10 6.13 12.69
C LYS A 224 22.18 6.66 11.73
N ASP A 225 22.77 7.79 12.09
CA ASP A 225 23.74 8.53 11.25
C ASP A 225 23.20 9.01 9.89
N ALA A 226 21.88 9.13 9.74
CA ALA A 226 21.22 9.57 8.51
C ALA A 226 20.42 10.87 8.70
N VAL A 227 20.14 11.51 7.57
CA VAL A 227 19.25 12.65 7.47
C VAL A 227 17.87 12.16 7.06
N LEU A 228 16.88 12.45 7.89
CA LEU A 228 15.46 12.24 7.61
C LEU A 228 14.82 13.57 7.20
N VAL A 229 14.02 13.55 6.13
CA VAL A 229 13.28 14.72 5.65
C VAL A 229 11.83 14.36 5.41
N GLN A 230 10.91 14.98 6.14
CA GLN A 230 9.48 14.90 5.84
C GLN A 230 9.17 15.83 4.66
N SER A 231 8.47 15.34 3.64
CA SER A 231 8.18 16.13 2.43
C SER A 231 7.04 15.52 1.61
N SER A 232 6.53 16.24 0.62
CA SER A 232 5.67 15.63 -0.39
C SER A 232 6.45 14.69 -1.29
N PHE A 233 5.77 13.66 -1.79
CA PHE A 233 6.36 12.65 -2.67
C PHE A 233 7.06 13.30 -3.88
N ASP A 234 8.33 12.96 -4.03
CA ASP A 234 9.23 13.42 -5.10
C ASP A 234 9.21 14.95 -5.32
N SER A 235 8.97 15.73 -4.25
CA SER A 235 8.89 17.20 -4.27
C SER A 235 10.18 17.92 -4.73
N ILE A 236 11.28 17.18 -4.90
CA ILE A 236 12.56 17.69 -5.40
C ILE A 236 12.71 17.52 -6.91
N THR A 237 11.87 16.68 -7.55
CA THR A 237 11.82 16.58 -9.00
C THR A 237 10.88 17.66 -9.56
N LYS A 238 11.46 18.76 -10.06
CA LYS A 238 10.73 19.65 -10.95
C LYS A 238 10.75 19.08 -12.36
N VAL A 239 9.58 18.74 -12.90
CA VAL A 239 9.40 18.56 -14.34
C VAL A 239 9.48 19.93 -15.01
N ASN A 240 10.39 20.06 -15.98
CA ASN A 240 10.87 21.34 -16.51
C ASN A 240 9.84 22.17 -17.28
N ASP A 241 8.65 21.67 -17.55
CA ASP A 241 7.64 22.37 -18.35
C ASP A 241 6.66 23.21 -17.52
N GLY A 242 6.78 23.19 -16.18
CA GLY A 242 5.88 23.91 -15.27
C GLY A 242 4.42 23.46 -15.36
N SER A 243 4.15 22.35 -16.05
CA SER A 243 2.80 21.84 -16.25
C SER A 243 2.34 21.07 -15.01
N PRO A 244 1.08 21.23 -14.59
CA PRO A 244 0.50 20.42 -13.52
C PRO A 244 0.74 18.93 -13.78
N THR A 245 1.31 18.23 -12.81
CA THR A 245 1.76 16.84 -13.00
C THR A 245 1.31 15.97 -11.84
N PHE A 246 0.54 14.94 -12.14
CA PHE A 246 0.26 13.88 -11.19
C PHE A 246 1.45 12.91 -11.13
N LEU A 247 2.04 12.81 -9.96
CA LEU A 247 3.10 11.87 -9.65
C LEU A 247 2.49 10.63 -8.99
N SER A 248 2.86 9.47 -9.54
CA SER A 248 2.40 8.17 -9.08
C SER A 248 3.52 7.16 -9.22
N PHE A 249 3.44 6.09 -8.45
CA PHE A 249 4.38 4.97 -8.52
C PHE A 249 3.63 3.64 -8.59
N LYS A 250 4.34 2.60 -9.02
CA LYS A 250 3.84 1.22 -8.98
C LYS A 250 4.36 0.53 -7.73
N ALA A 251 3.56 -0.30 -7.10
CA ALA A 251 4.01 -1.18 -6.03
C ALA A 251 3.26 -2.51 -6.06
N PRO A 252 3.80 -3.59 -5.48
CA PRO A 252 3.02 -4.79 -5.18
C PRO A 252 1.80 -4.42 -4.34
N LYS A 253 0.68 -5.11 -4.60
CA LYS A 253 -0.55 -4.94 -3.80
C LYS A 253 -0.31 -5.23 -2.31
N GLU A 254 0.50 -6.24 -2.05
CA GLU A 254 0.90 -6.77 -0.73
C GLU A 254 2.28 -7.42 -0.90
N GLU A 255 2.95 -7.74 0.20
CA GLU A 255 4.29 -8.35 0.14
C GLU A 255 4.25 -9.69 -0.61
N GLY A 256 5.23 -9.92 -1.49
CA GLY A 256 5.29 -11.14 -2.32
C GLY A 256 4.27 -11.21 -3.46
N SER A 257 3.39 -10.22 -3.62
CA SER A 257 2.38 -10.23 -4.68
C SER A 257 2.97 -9.99 -6.07
N ASN A 258 2.49 -10.77 -7.05
CA ASN A 258 2.77 -10.55 -8.47
C ASN A 258 1.86 -9.49 -9.10
N GLN A 259 0.83 -9.02 -8.38
CA GLN A 259 -0.04 -7.95 -8.85
C GLN A 259 0.51 -6.60 -8.40
N ASN A 260 0.76 -5.72 -9.37
CA ASN A 260 1.14 -4.35 -9.09
C ASN A 260 -0.08 -3.44 -9.14
N ILE A 261 -0.14 -2.53 -8.17
CA ILE A 261 -1.08 -1.43 -8.09
C ILE A 261 -0.39 -0.10 -8.43
N ILE A 262 -1.17 0.89 -8.85
CA ILE A 262 -0.74 2.26 -9.08
C ILE A 262 -1.23 3.12 -7.90
N ILE A 263 -0.29 3.82 -7.27
CA ILE A 263 -0.56 4.70 -6.14
C ILE A 263 -0.31 6.14 -6.58
N LEU A 264 -1.35 6.99 -6.51
CA LEU A 264 -1.19 8.43 -6.72
C LEU A 264 -0.58 9.06 -5.46
N ALA A 265 0.47 9.85 -5.61
CA ALA A 265 1.28 10.26 -4.46
C ALA A 265 1.44 11.79 -4.32
N ASN A 266 1.37 12.54 -5.42
CA ASN A 266 1.49 14.00 -5.38
C ASN A 266 0.91 14.65 -6.64
N LEU A 267 0.56 15.94 -6.55
CA LEU A 267 0.26 16.82 -7.66
C LEU A 267 1.20 18.03 -7.60
N ILE A 268 2.17 18.10 -8.50
CA ILE A 268 3.13 19.20 -8.54
C ILE A 268 2.79 20.21 -9.63
N ASN A 269 3.36 21.43 -9.53
CA ASN A 269 3.20 22.53 -10.48
C ASN A 269 1.73 22.96 -10.70
N ALA A 270 0.87 22.79 -9.70
CA ALA A 270 -0.55 23.13 -9.78
C ALA A 270 -0.93 24.40 -8.98
N ASP A 271 0.05 25.11 -8.39
CA ASP A 271 -0.17 26.27 -7.50
C ASP A 271 -0.94 27.42 -8.16
N GLY A 272 -0.92 27.51 -9.50
CA GLY A 272 -1.67 28.49 -10.28
C GLY A 272 -3.16 28.15 -10.45
N TYR A 273 -3.63 27.01 -9.96
CA TYR A 273 -4.98 26.51 -10.14
C TYR A 273 -5.59 26.16 -8.79
N GLU A 274 -6.67 26.83 -8.39
CA GLU A 274 -7.39 26.48 -7.15
C GLU A 274 -8.05 25.10 -7.24
N ASN A 275 -8.58 24.76 -8.43
CA ASN A 275 -9.31 23.53 -8.67
C ASN A 275 -8.74 22.74 -9.85
N ILE A 276 -8.75 21.41 -9.75
CA ILE A 276 -8.37 20.47 -10.81
C ILE A 276 -9.20 20.71 -12.07
N SER A 277 -10.46 21.12 -11.93
CA SER A 277 -11.34 21.48 -13.04
C SER A 277 -10.78 22.63 -13.90
N GLY A 278 -9.97 23.51 -13.31
CA GLY A 278 -9.32 24.65 -13.97
C GLY A 278 -8.03 24.30 -14.71
N VAL A 279 -7.46 23.10 -14.50
CA VAL A 279 -6.23 22.66 -15.18
C VAL A 279 -6.55 22.38 -16.66
N PRO A 280 -5.94 23.09 -17.63
CA PRO A 280 -6.25 22.95 -19.06
C PRO A 280 -5.69 21.66 -19.66
N SER A 281 -4.46 21.29 -19.29
CA SER A 281 -3.76 20.05 -19.60
C SER A 281 -2.71 19.81 -18.51
N GLY A 282 -2.18 18.59 -18.44
CA GLY A 282 -1.15 18.27 -17.47
C GLY A 282 -0.41 16.99 -17.85
N ILE A 283 0.46 16.52 -16.96
CA ILE A 283 1.25 15.32 -17.16
C ILE A 283 0.74 14.21 -16.26
N VAL A 284 0.61 13.02 -16.82
CA VAL A 284 0.27 11.78 -16.14
C VAL A 284 1.25 10.70 -16.59
N ASN A 285 1.87 9.99 -15.65
CA ASN A 285 2.85 8.92 -15.96
C ASN A 285 3.95 9.37 -16.93
N GLY A 286 4.44 10.61 -16.78
CA GLY A 286 5.48 11.19 -17.62
C GLY A 286 5.06 11.54 -19.06
N LYS A 287 3.74 11.55 -19.35
CA LYS A 287 3.20 11.91 -20.67
C LYS A 287 2.16 13.02 -20.57
N GLU A 288 2.13 13.88 -21.57
CA GLU A 288 1.08 14.89 -21.70
C GLU A 288 -0.30 14.21 -21.80
N ALA A 289 -1.22 14.70 -20.99
CA ALA A 289 -2.58 14.22 -20.88
C ALA A 289 -3.54 15.35 -21.26
N SER A 290 -4.63 14.96 -21.94
CA SER A 290 -5.74 15.88 -22.19
C SER A 290 -6.33 16.37 -20.87
N ASN A 291 -7.07 17.48 -20.92
CA ASN A 291 -7.87 17.96 -19.79
C ASN A 291 -8.69 16.84 -19.12
N TYR A 292 -9.36 16.03 -19.93
CA TYR A 292 -10.22 14.94 -19.47
C TYR A 292 -9.40 13.81 -18.83
N ASP A 293 -8.31 13.39 -19.47
CA ASP A 293 -7.47 12.31 -18.96
C ASP A 293 -6.74 12.69 -17.68
N PHE A 294 -6.30 13.95 -17.56
CA PHE A 294 -5.66 14.46 -16.36
C PHE A 294 -6.64 14.42 -15.17
N LYS A 295 -7.85 14.96 -15.36
CA LYS A 295 -8.89 15.01 -14.31
C LYS A 295 -9.38 13.64 -13.88
N ASP A 296 -9.51 12.74 -14.85
CA ASP A 296 -9.99 11.38 -14.62
C ASP A 296 -8.89 10.45 -14.11
N TYR A 297 -7.61 10.86 -14.16
CA TYR A 297 -6.50 10.00 -13.76
C TYR A 297 -6.63 9.48 -12.33
N LYS A 298 -7.06 10.33 -11.39
CA LYS A 298 -7.29 9.95 -9.99
C LYS A 298 -8.32 8.82 -9.83
N ASN A 299 -9.20 8.61 -10.80
CA ASN A 299 -10.22 7.55 -10.76
C ASN A 299 -9.69 6.22 -11.34
N ARG A 300 -8.51 6.24 -11.97
CA ARG A 300 -7.88 5.08 -12.63
C ARG A 300 -6.74 4.47 -11.81
N VAL A 301 -6.38 5.11 -10.69
CA VAL A 301 -5.37 4.58 -9.76
C VAL A 301 -6.04 3.66 -8.75
N ASP A 302 -5.26 2.75 -8.19
CA ASP A 302 -5.76 1.73 -7.26
C ASP A 302 -5.75 2.23 -5.80
N SER A 303 -4.89 3.18 -5.47
CA SER A 303 -4.74 3.75 -4.14
C SER A 303 -4.04 5.12 -4.16
N PHE A 304 -3.87 5.71 -2.97
CA PHE A 304 -3.35 7.05 -2.77
C PHE A 304 -2.31 7.11 -1.64
N ALA A 305 -1.43 8.09 -1.66
CA ALA A 305 -0.68 8.48 -0.47
C ALA A 305 -1.65 9.04 0.59
N LEU A 306 -1.35 8.77 1.86
CA LEU A 306 -2.12 9.24 3.00
C LEU A 306 -2.25 10.77 2.95
N GLY A 307 -3.47 11.31 3.09
CA GLY A 307 -3.71 12.75 3.02
C GLY A 307 -4.15 13.27 1.66
N ILE A 308 -4.14 12.45 0.60
CA ILE A 308 -4.85 12.81 -0.63
C ILE A 308 -6.35 12.66 -0.40
N ASN A 309 -7.10 13.72 -0.71
CA ASN A 309 -8.56 13.66 -0.76
C ASN A 309 -9.01 13.42 -2.21
N GLU A 310 -9.27 12.15 -2.53
CA GLU A 310 -9.71 11.70 -3.86
C GLU A 310 -11.02 12.32 -4.35
N ASN A 311 -11.83 12.84 -3.43
CA ASN A 311 -13.14 13.44 -3.70
C ASN A 311 -13.07 14.97 -3.82
N SER A 312 -11.92 15.58 -3.50
CA SER A 312 -11.78 17.03 -3.57
C SER A 312 -11.59 17.51 -5.01
N GLY A 313 -12.19 18.66 -5.31
CA GLY A 313 -11.92 19.42 -6.53
C GLY A 313 -10.66 20.29 -6.43
N LYS A 314 -10.14 20.54 -5.21
CA LYS A 314 -9.01 21.44 -4.97
C LYS A 314 -7.69 20.77 -5.29
N THR A 315 -6.78 21.49 -5.95
CA THR A 315 -5.45 20.96 -6.30
C THR A 315 -4.57 20.73 -5.06
N ALA A 316 -4.70 21.58 -4.04
CA ALA A 316 -3.95 21.48 -2.79
C ALA A 316 -4.16 20.14 -2.06
N ASP A 317 -5.35 19.54 -2.21
CA ASP A 317 -5.71 18.29 -1.53
C ASP A 317 -5.09 17.04 -2.18
N TYR A 318 -4.22 17.21 -3.19
CA TYR A 318 -3.47 16.15 -3.87
C TYR A 318 -1.96 16.26 -3.62
N SER A 319 -1.53 17.12 -2.70
CA SER A 319 -0.12 17.36 -2.38
C SER A 319 0.20 17.09 -0.91
N PRO A 320 0.01 15.85 -0.41
CA PRO A 320 0.24 15.53 0.99
C PRO A 320 1.73 15.61 1.34
N THR A 321 2.04 15.72 2.64
CA THR A 321 3.42 15.66 3.18
C THR A 321 3.71 14.33 3.88
N SER A 322 2.97 13.27 3.54
CA SER A 322 3.04 11.93 4.14
C SER A 322 4.13 11.04 3.54
N SER A 323 5.23 11.66 3.09
CA SER A 323 6.39 10.96 2.52
C SER A 323 7.67 11.43 3.19
N PHE A 324 8.68 10.56 3.15
CA PHE A 324 9.96 10.80 3.78
C PHE A 324 11.09 10.51 2.81
N ARG A 325 12.17 11.30 2.90
CA ARG A 325 13.46 10.96 2.32
C ARG A 325 14.42 10.62 3.44
N LEU A 326 15.18 9.56 3.27
CA LEU A 326 16.17 9.12 4.23
C LEU A 326 17.48 8.84 3.49
N TYR A 327 18.56 9.52 3.86
CA TYR A 327 19.85 9.35 3.20
C TYR A 327 20.99 9.67 4.15
N THR A 328 22.15 9.04 3.94
CA THR A 328 23.35 9.30 4.74
C THR A 328 24.21 10.37 4.08
N LEU A 329 24.69 11.35 4.85
CA LEU A 329 25.72 12.28 4.39
C LEU A 329 27.11 11.67 4.58
N LYS A 330 28.10 12.10 3.78
CA LYS A 330 29.50 11.66 3.89
C LYS A 330 30.11 11.94 5.28
N ASP A 331 29.65 12.98 5.95
CA ASP A 331 30.07 13.38 7.30
C ASP A 331 29.24 12.70 8.42
N LYS A 332 28.30 11.80 8.06
CA LYS A 332 27.49 10.99 8.98
C LYS A 332 26.72 11.83 10.01
N LYS A 333 25.84 12.68 9.50
CA LYS A 333 24.96 13.51 10.32
C LYS A 333 23.63 12.82 10.62
N HIS A 334 23.29 12.73 11.90
CA HIS A 334 21.94 12.39 12.35
C HIS A 334 21.10 13.67 12.46
N ALA A 335 20.10 13.84 11.60
CA ALA A 335 19.25 15.05 11.60
C ALA A 335 17.86 14.76 11.03
N MET A 336 16.86 15.52 11.49
CA MET A 336 15.51 15.52 10.94
C MET A 336 15.15 16.94 10.47
N TYR A 337 14.52 17.05 9.30
CA TYR A 337 13.96 18.28 8.78
C TYR A 337 12.48 18.07 8.44
N GLU A 338 11.64 19.02 8.85
CA GLU A 338 10.18 18.95 8.68
C GLU A 338 9.73 19.23 7.23
N ASP A 339 10.58 19.88 6.44
CA ASP A 339 10.31 20.24 5.05
C ASP A 339 11.61 20.47 4.23
N ASN A 340 11.43 20.66 2.92
CA ASN A 340 12.51 20.95 1.97
C ASN A 340 13.22 22.28 2.23
N ASP A 341 12.54 23.27 2.81
CA ASP A 341 13.10 24.60 3.03
C ASP A 341 14.04 24.60 4.24
N ALA A 342 13.66 23.90 5.30
CA ALA A 342 14.49 23.63 6.47
C ALA A 342 15.75 22.86 6.11
N GLU A 343 15.62 21.82 5.27
CA GLU A 343 16.75 21.04 4.73
C GLU A 343 17.70 21.94 3.92
N GLN A 344 17.18 22.70 2.95
CA GLN A 344 17.99 23.60 2.12
C GLN A 344 18.70 24.65 2.96
N LYS A 345 17.99 25.29 3.91
CA LYS A 345 18.57 26.28 4.82
C LYS A 345 19.70 25.68 5.66
N ALA A 346 19.59 24.41 6.04
CA ALA A 346 20.58 23.74 6.86
C ALA A 346 21.78 23.23 6.07
N LEU A 347 21.57 22.64 4.90
CA LEU A 347 22.59 21.91 4.15
C LEU A 347 23.18 22.69 2.95
N PHE A 348 22.46 23.67 2.40
CA PHE A 348 22.89 24.37 1.17
C PHE A 348 23.61 25.68 1.50
N LYS A 349 24.14 25.84 2.72
CA LYS A 349 24.76 27.09 3.18
C LYS A 349 25.91 27.53 2.27
N ASP A 350 26.73 26.57 1.86
CA ASP A 350 27.91 26.78 1.02
C ASP A 350 27.61 26.67 -0.49
N PHE A 351 26.35 26.45 -0.86
CA PHE A 351 25.96 26.42 -2.28
C PHE A 351 25.85 27.86 -2.79
N SER A 352 26.42 28.10 -3.97
CA SER A 352 26.27 29.39 -4.66
C SER A 352 24.80 29.64 -5.02
N ALA A 353 24.45 30.88 -5.35
CA ALA A 353 23.10 31.20 -5.82
C ALA A 353 22.73 30.35 -7.05
N ASP A 354 23.67 30.20 -8.00
CA ASP A 354 23.50 29.38 -9.20
C ASP A 354 23.37 27.89 -8.88
N ASP A 355 24.05 27.38 -7.84
CA ASP A 355 23.85 26.00 -7.40
C ASP A 355 22.46 25.78 -6.79
N LYS A 356 21.90 26.80 -6.12
CA LYS A 356 20.57 26.75 -5.49
C LYS A 356 19.45 26.87 -6.51
N THR A 357 19.62 27.68 -7.55
CA THR A 357 18.54 28.06 -8.48
C THR A 357 18.78 27.68 -9.94
N GLY A 358 20.03 27.40 -10.33
CA GLY A 358 20.48 27.33 -11.73
C GLY A 358 20.49 25.94 -12.38
N GLY A 359 20.01 24.91 -11.68
CA GLY A 359 19.84 23.56 -12.25
C GLY A 359 18.40 23.06 -12.11
N ASN A 360 17.94 22.28 -13.09
CA ASN A 360 16.77 21.39 -12.89
C ASN A 360 16.95 20.74 -11.52
N TYR A 361 15.94 20.82 -10.65
CA TYR A 361 15.92 20.25 -9.29
C TYR A 361 16.54 21.09 -8.14
N ASN A 362 16.50 22.43 -8.19
CA ASN A 362 16.74 23.34 -7.05
C ASN A 362 17.96 22.97 -6.16
N GLY A 363 19.12 22.66 -6.74
CA GLY A 363 20.33 22.30 -5.98
C GLY A 363 20.41 20.88 -5.42
N TYR A 364 19.35 20.08 -5.51
CA TYR A 364 19.37 18.68 -5.06
C TYR A 364 20.33 17.78 -5.87
N ASN A 365 20.58 18.10 -7.15
CA ASN A 365 21.65 17.43 -7.90
C ASN A 365 23.01 17.56 -7.20
N LYS A 366 23.31 18.74 -6.66
CA LYS A 366 24.56 19.02 -5.96
C LYS A 366 24.58 18.36 -4.59
N LEU A 367 23.48 18.45 -3.83
CA LEU A 367 23.32 17.73 -2.56
C LEU A 367 23.69 16.25 -2.70
N TYR A 368 23.00 15.55 -3.61
CA TYR A 368 23.20 14.10 -3.77
C TYR A 368 24.61 13.77 -4.29
N LYS A 369 25.16 14.56 -5.20
CA LYS A 369 26.50 14.32 -5.73
C LYS A 369 27.63 14.60 -4.70
N ASP A 370 27.55 15.73 -4.02
CA ASP A 370 28.68 16.28 -3.29
C ASP A 370 28.61 15.95 -1.79
N LEU A 371 27.41 15.90 -1.20
CA LEU A 371 27.23 15.74 0.24
C LEU A 371 26.71 14.35 0.65
N VAL A 372 25.80 13.75 -0.13
CA VAL A 372 25.25 12.41 0.18
C VAL A 372 26.31 11.34 -0.06
N ASP A 373 26.38 10.38 0.86
CA ASP A 373 27.20 9.18 0.74
C ASP A 373 26.57 8.23 -0.29
N GLN A 374 27.20 8.12 -1.45
CA GLN A 374 26.72 7.31 -2.58
C GLN A 374 26.90 5.80 -2.36
N ASP A 375 27.66 5.40 -1.33
CA ASP A 375 27.87 3.99 -0.97
C ASP A 375 26.84 3.50 0.08
N LYS A 376 25.94 4.37 0.52
CA LYS A 376 24.86 4.09 1.47
C LYS A 376 23.50 4.13 0.78
N ASP A 377 22.58 3.32 1.26
CA ASP A 377 21.22 3.33 0.76
C ASP A 377 20.57 4.70 1.01
N SER A 378 19.79 5.12 0.03
CA SER A 378 18.93 6.31 0.09
C SER A 378 17.51 5.86 -0.20
N TYR A 379 16.55 6.34 0.58
CA TYR A 379 15.17 5.89 0.53
C TYR A 379 14.22 7.03 0.25
N GLN A 380 13.15 6.72 -0.48
CA GLN A 380 11.90 7.47 -0.38
C GLN A 380 10.83 6.53 0.15
N ILE A 381 10.17 6.96 1.23
CA ILE A 381 9.16 6.21 1.97
C ILE A 381 7.84 6.95 1.84
N VAL A 382 6.75 6.25 1.62
CA VAL A 382 5.40 6.80 1.41
C VAL A 382 4.41 6.06 2.29
N LEU A 383 3.64 6.80 3.09
CA LEU A 383 2.52 6.25 3.83
C LEU A 383 1.30 6.16 2.90
N GLY A 384 0.77 4.97 2.67
CA GLY A 384 -0.41 4.74 1.83
C GLY A 384 -1.72 4.90 2.61
N SER A 385 -2.75 5.43 1.97
CA SER A 385 -4.11 5.51 2.55
C SER A 385 -4.77 4.14 2.73
N ASN A 386 -4.25 3.11 2.07
CA ASN A 386 -4.62 1.72 2.26
C ASN A 386 -3.98 1.06 3.49
N GLY A 387 -3.28 1.84 4.33
CA GLY A 387 -2.59 1.30 5.50
C GLY A 387 -1.28 0.59 5.18
N THR A 388 -0.72 0.70 3.98
CA THR A 388 0.58 0.11 3.65
C THR A 388 1.66 1.17 3.55
N VAL A 389 2.84 0.91 4.11
CA VAL A 389 4.05 1.73 3.88
C VAL A 389 4.76 1.21 2.64
N TYR A 390 5.08 2.10 1.71
CA TYR A 390 5.84 1.78 0.50
C TYR A 390 7.20 2.44 0.54
N TYR A 391 8.22 1.80 -0.02
CA TYR A 391 9.54 2.40 -0.12
C TYR A 391 10.28 2.00 -1.39
N VAL A 392 11.24 2.84 -1.79
CA VAL A 392 12.22 2.52 -2.82
C VAL A 392 13.62 2.71 -2.24
N THR A 393 14.55 1.84 -2.62
CA THR A 393 15.97 1.99 -2.30
C THR A 393 16.69 2.72 -3.43
N ASN A 394 17.89 3.21 -3.14
CA ASN A 394 18.70 3.99 -4.07
C ASN A 394 17.99 5.24 -4.62
N TYR A 395 17.09 5.85 -3.84
CA TYR A 395 16.42 7.08 -4.23
C TYR A 395 17.45 8.17 -4.51
N TRP A 396 17.46 8.68 -5.75
CA TRP A 396 18.38 9.73 -6.21
C TRP A 396 19.88 9.40 -6.17
N ILE A 397 20.26 8.13 -6.02
CA ILE A 397 21.65 7.64 -6.11
C ILE A 397 21.78 6.53 -7.15
N GLY A 398 23.00 6.31 -7.67
CA GLY A 398 23.25 5.30 -8.71
C GLY A 398 22.46 5.54 -10.02
N ASN A 399 21.89 4.48 -10.59
CA ASN A 399 21.13 4.50 -11.86
C ASN A 399 19.66 4.94 -11.69
N TYR A 400 19.40 5.92 -10.82
CA TYR A 400 18.04 6.42 -10.60
C TYR A 400 17.50 7.18 -11.82
N ASP A 401 16.50 6.61 -12.51
CA ASP A 401 15.83 7.27 -13.64
C ASP A 401 14.74 8.22 -13.15
N LYS A 402 15.07 9.53 -13.16
CA LYS A 402 14.18 10.62 -12.72
C LYS A 402 12.95 10.84 -13.62
N LYS A 403 12.83 10.13 -14.74
CA LYS A 403 11.74 10.29 -15.72
C LYS A 403 10.84 9.06 -15.82
N ALA A 404 11.20 7.95 -15.20
CA ALA A 404 10.42 6.73 -15.21
C ALA A 404 9.42 6.70 -14.06
N VAL A 405 8.29 6.02 -14.29
CA VAL A 405 7.42 5.62 -13.18
C VAL A 405 8.18 4.58 -12.35
N GLN A 406 8.54 4.99 -11.14
CA GLN A 406 9.31 4.17 -10.22
C GLN A 406 8.48 3.00 -9.68
N THR A 407 9.14 1.88 -9.43
CA THR A 407 8.53 0.69 -8.79
C THR A 407 9.01 0.60 -7.35
N TYR A 408 8.09 0.74 -6.41
CA TYR A 408 8.31 0.67 -4.97
C TYR A 408 8.06 -0.75 -4.50
N LYS A 409 8.59 -1.06 -3.32
CA LYS A 409 8.34 -2.28 -2.57
C LYS A 409 7.41 -1.95 -1.40
N VAL A 410 6.78 -2.98 -0.86
CA VAL A 410 6.21 -2.92 0.50
C VAL A 410 7.39 -2.75 1.47
N ALA A 411 7.28 -1.81 2.40
CA ALA A 411 8.34 -1.55 3.40
C ALA A 411 8.42 -2.69 4.43
N PRO A 412 9.55 -2.85 5.13
CA PRO A 412 9.75 -3.94 6.09
C PRO A 412 8.72 -3.94 7.24
N ASP A 413 8.55 -5.11 7.87
CA ASP A 413 7.53 -5.36 8.91
C ASP A 413 7.52 -4.34 10.04
N ASP A 414 8.68 -3.86 10.48
CA ASP A 414 8.78 -2.88 11.56
C ASP A 414 8.22 -1.50 11.15
N MET A 415 8.46 -1.05 9.91
CA MET A 415 7.81 0.14 9.36
C MET A 415 6.30 -0.05 9.22
N GLN A 416 5.86 -1.25 8.78
CA GLN A 416 4.43 -1.55 8.67
C GLN A 416 3.77 -1.52 10.04
N GLU A 417 4.35 -2.21 11.03
CA GLU A 417 3.85 -2.28 12.40
C GLU A 417 3.80 -0.89 13.02
N ALA A 418 4.84 -0.07 12.81
CA ALA A 418 4.86 1.28 13.34
C ALA A 418 3.73 2.13 12.78
N TYR A 419 3.49 2.03 11.48
CA TYR A 419 2.37 2.72 10.86
C TYR A 419 1.02 2.19 11.34
N GLN A 420 0.85 0.87 11.46
CA GLN A 420 -0.40 0.27 11.95
C GLN A 420 -0.75 0.69 13.37
N GLU A 421 0.23 0.72 14.29
CA GLU A 421 -0.02 1.14 15.68
C GLU A 421 -0.44 2.61 15.76
N LEU A 422 0.13 3.48 14.91
CA LEU A 422 -0.27 4.89 14.81
C LEU A 422 -1.69 5.02 14.23
N LEU A 423 -1.97 4.34 13.12
CA LEU A 423 -3.31 4.31 12.51
C LEU A 423 -4.37 3.86 13.53
N LYS A 424 -4.07 2.81 14.29
CA LYS A 424 -4.95 2.29 15.34
C LYS A 424 -5.15 3.31 16.47
N HIS A 425 -4.09 3.94 16.96
CA HIS A 425 -4.18 4.94 18.02
C HIS A 425 -5.11 6.10 17.62
N TYR A 426 -4.85 6.71 16.47
CA TYR A 426 -5.64 7.87 16.01
C TYR A 426 -7.05 7.50 15.52
N SER A 427 -7.30 6.25 15.13
CA SER A 427 -8.67 5.76 14.86
C SER A 427 -9.53 5.68 16.13
N SER A 428 -8.90 5.43 17.29
CA SER A 428 -9.58 5.27 18.59
C SER A 428 -9.77 6.58 19.36
N ALA A 429 -9.01 7.63 19.05
CA ALA A 429 -9.05 8.91 19.74
C ALA A 429 -10.37 9.70 19.54
N GLY A 430 -11.26 9.26 18.65
CA GLY A 430 -12.63 9.77 18.53
C GLY A 430 -13.60 9.27 19.60
N LYS A 431 -13.22 8.23 20.37
CA LYS A 431 -14.01 7.69 21.47
C LYS A 431 -13.50 8.28 22.78
N SER A 432 -14.05 9.42 23.16
CA SER A 432 -13.83 10.01 24.49
C SER A 432 -14.25 9.00 25.57
N GLU A 433 -13.29 8.32 26.17
CA GLU A 433 -13.51 7.67 27.47
C GLU A 433 -13.59 8.79 28.51
N SER A 434 -14.79 8.92 29.07
CA SER A 434 -15.04 9.73 30.26
C SER A 434 -14.02 9.36 31.33
N SER A 435 -13.25 10.36 31.72
CA SER A 435 -12.43 10.38 32.93
C SER A 435 -13.26 9.96 34.16
N GLU A 436 -12.96 8.79 34.72
CA GLU A 436 -13.05 8.58 36.16
C GLU A 436 -11.64 8.42 36.71
N SER A 437 -11.07 9.55 37.09
CA SER A 437 -9.92 9.62 37.97
C SER A 437 -10.31 9.04 39.34
N SER A 438 -9.62 7.99 39.79
CA SER A 438 -9.41 7.81 41.23
C SER A 438 -8.02 7.26 41.53
N SER A 439 -7.41 7.95 42.49
CA SER A 439 -6.01 7.92 42.87
C SER A 439 -5.70 6.80 43.84
N SER A 440 -4.51 6.19 43.66
CA SER A 440 -3.56 5.74 44.69
C SER A 440 -4.00 4.78 45.80
N SER A 441 -3.39 3.59 45.88
CA SER A 441 -2.32 3.25 46.85
C SER A 441 -2.22 1.74 47.16
N GLN A 442 -0.98 1.23 47.05
CA GLN A 442 -0.29 0.24 47.89
C GLN A 442 -0.82 -1.20 48.14
N SER A 443 0.09 -2.12 47.78
CA SER A 443 0.58 -3.30 48.53
C SER A 443 -0.18 -4.64 48.48
N SER A 444 0.48 -5.59 47.82
CA SER A 444 0.76 -6.99 48.23
C SER A 444 -0.27 -7.73 49.11
N THR A 445 -0.80 -8.85 48.63
CA THR A 445 -0.35 -10.23 48.99
C THR A 445 -1.32 -11.30 48.46
N THR A 446 -0.70 -12.33 47.90
CA THR A 446 -1.02 -13.76 47.95
C THR A 446 -2.38 -14.27 48.46
N SER A 447 -2.84 -15.25 47.68
CA SER A 447 -3.32 -16.59 48.08
C SER A 447 -4.81 -16.85 48.31
N SER A 448 -5.22 -17.87 47.56
CA SER A 448 -6.06 -19.01 47.94
C SER A 448 -7.57 -18.87 48.01
N THR A 449 -8.17 -19.48 46.99
CA THR A 449 -8.96 -20.71 47.08
C THR A 449 -10.41 -20.61 47.59
N SER A 450 -11.25 -21.10 46.68
CA SER A 450 -12.36 -22.03 46.87
C SER A 450 -13.75 -21.50 47.21
N THR A 451 -14.64 -21.84 46.27
CA THR A 451 -15.96 -22.49 46.47
C THR A 451 -17.05 -21.57 47.02
N SER A 452 -18.30 -21.64 46.55
CA SER A 452 -19.02 -22.83 46.10
C SER A 452 -20.23 -22.48 45.24
N SER A 453 -20.59 -23.44 44.38
CA SER A 453 -21.96 -23.98 44.16
C SER A 453 -23.04 -23.04 43.58
N SER A 454 -23.83 -23.40 42.57
CA SER A 454 -24.06 -24.68 41.91
C SER A 454 -25.10 -24.49 40.79
N SER A 455 -24.88 -25.16 39.66
CA SER A 455 -25.81 -25.88 38.74
C SER A 455 -27.32 -25.69 38.98
N SER A 456 -28.21 -25.50 38.01
CA SER A 456 -28.48 -26.23 36.75
C SER A 456 -29.59 -25.39 36.04
N GLU A 457 -29.79 -25.37 34.72
CA GLU A 457 -30.47 -26.40 33.94
C GLU A 457 -30.54 -25.91 32.48
N ALA A 458 -30.39 -26.86 31.55
CA ALA A 458 -30.47 -26.62 30.12
C ALA A 458 -31.91 -26.31 29.68
N LYS A 459 -32.08 -25.29 28.83
CA LYS A 459 -33.24 -25.14 27.95
C LYS A 459 -32.77 -24.80 26.55
N THR A 460 -32.91 -25.78 25.66
CA THR A 460 -32.81 -25.64 24.22
C THR A 460 -33.94 -24.73 23.75
N GLU A 461 -33.63 -23.58 23.15
CA GLU A 461 -34.59 -22.80 22.36
C GLU A 461 -33.84 -22.02 21.26
N SER A 462 -33.97 -22.56 20.04
CA SER A 462 -34.29 -21.85 18.80
C SER A 462 -33.41 -20.66 18.37
N LYS A 463 -32.66 -20.90 17.28
CA LYS A 463 -32.21 -19.88 16.32
C LYS A 463 -33.37 -18.92 16.04
N THR A 464 -33.24 -17.70 16.56
CA THR A 464 -34.01 -16.57 16.09
C THR A 464 -33.03 -15.73 15.29
N ASP A 465 -33.19 -15.73 13.97
CA ASP A 465 -32.49 -14.83 13.07
C ASP A 465 -32.72 -13.40 13.57
N ALA A 466 -31.68 -12.78 14.10
CA ALA A 466 -31.68 -11.36 14.41
C ALA A 466 -31.73 -10.62 13.06
N LYS A 467 -32.94 -10.20 12.67
CA LYS A 467 -33.14 -9.18 11.64
C LYS A 467 -32.47 -7.90 12.13
N THR A 468 -31.22 -7.70 11.76
CA THR A 468 -30.57 -6.40 11.82
C THR A 468 -31.37 -5.50 10.87
N GLU A 469 -32.11 -4.54 11.42
CA GLU A 469 -32.76 -3.52 10.62
C GLU A 469 -31.67 -2.65 9.97
N GLN A 470 -31.32 -2.99 8.74
CA GLN A 470 -30.45 -2.17 7.90
C GLN A 470 -31.29 -0.96 7.43
N THR A 471 -31.01 0.24 7.96
CA THR A 471 -31.88 1.42 7.88
C THR A 471 -31.73 2.26 6.60
N GLY A 472 -31.11 1.71 5.55
CA GLY A 472 -30.95 2.37 4.25
C GLY A 472 -30.21 1.55 3.19
N MET A 473 -30.21 2.05 1.96
CA MET A 473 -29.50 1.47 0.81
C MET A 473 -27.98 1.48 1.01
N ASP A 474 -27.36 0.31 0.89
CA ASP A 474 -25.92 0.11 1.02
C ASP A 474 -25.29 -0.13 -0.35
N VAL A 475 -24.82 0.95 -0.97
CA VAL A 475 -24.20 0.94 -2.31
C VAL A 475 -22.85 0.22 -2.37
N THR A 476 -22.15 0.09 -1.24
CA THR A 476 -20.88 -0.67 -1.17
C THR A 476 -21.19 -2.16 -1.22
N ALA A 477 -22.15 -2.62 -0.41
CA ALA A 477 -22.62 -4.01 -0.46
C ALA A 477 -23.15 -4.37 -1.85
N ILE A 478 -23.93 -3.49 -2.47
CA ILE A 478 -24.50 -3.74 -3.82
C ILE A 478 -23.38 -3.88 -4.85
N LYS A 479 -22.29 -3.11 -4.76
CA LYS A 479 -21.12 -3.21 -5.66
C LYS A 479 -20.46 -4.59 -5.58
N ASP A 480 -20.40 -5.17 -4.38
CA ASP A 480 -19.83 -6.51 -4.12
C ASP A 480 -20.84 -7.65 -4.35
N ASN A 481 -21.94 -7.39 -5.07
CA ASN A 481 -23.03 -8.32 -5.36
C ASN A 481 -23.83 -8.77 -4.12
N ASN A 482 -23.85 -7.97 -3.06
CA ASN A 482 -24.74 -8.13 -1.92
C ASN A 482 -25.91 -7.14 -2.00
N PHE A 483 -27.09 -7.64 -2.36
CA PHE A 483 -28.29 -6.83 -2.60
C PHE A 483 -29.25 -6.80 -1.41
N GLN A 484 -28.81 -7.25 -0.22
CA GLN A 484 -29.66 -7.36 0.97
C GLN A 484 -30.34 -6.04 1.36
N SER A 485 -29.62 -4.91 1.24
CA SER A 485 -30.19 -3.58 1.54
C SER A 485 -31.33 -3.17 0.58
N LEU A 486 -31.41 -3.78 -0.59
CA LEU A 486 -32.45 -3.53 -1.59
C LEU A 486 -33.67 -4.44 -1.46
N GLU A 487 -33.64 -5.42 -0.56
CA GLU A 487 -34.68 -6.46 -0.48
C GLU A 487 -36.08 -5.85 -0.39
N GLY A 488 -36.97 -6.34 -1.24
CA GLY A 488 -38.33 -5.86 -1.38
C GLY A 488 -38.64 -5.36 -2.79
N THR A 489 -39.81 -4.73 -2.92
CA THR A 489 -40.29 -4.18 -4.20
C THR A 489 -40.07 -2.69 -4.24
N TRP A 490 -39.62 -2.20 -5.39
CA TRP A 490 -39.38 -0.80 -5.71
C TRP A 490 -40.31 -0.40 -6.84
N LYS A 491 -40.97 0.75 -6.74
CA LYS A 491 -41.96 1.22 -7.72
C LYS A 491 -41.66 2.65 -8.14
N ASN A 492 -41.76 2.93 -9.43
CA ASN A 492 -41.62 4.29 -9.96
C ASN A 492 -42.97 4.98 -10.23
N GLY A 493 -42.93 6.28 -10.55
CA GLY A 493 -44.12 7.09 -10.82
C GLY A 493 -44.88 6.71 -12.10
N ASN A 494 -44.30 5.87 -12.96
CA ASN A 494 -44.94 5.33 -14.17
C ASN A 494 -45.62 3.97 -13.93
N GLY A 495 -45.53 3.42 -12.70
CA GLY A 495 -46.15 2.15 -12.33
C GLY A 495 -45.28 0.92 -12.58
N ASN A 496 -44.04 1.08 -13.05
CA ASN A 496 -43.10 -0.03 -13.22
C ASN A 496 -42.54 -0.46 -11.87
N THR A 497 -42.23 -1.75 -11.73
CA THR A 497 -41.67 -2.32 -10.50
C THR A 497 -40.35 -3.05 -10.72
N LEU A 498 -39.47 -3.00 -9.73
CA LEU A 498 -38.28 -3.84 -9.59
C LEU A 498 -38.38 -4.59 -8.26
N THR A 499 -38.12 -5.89 -8.23
CA THR A 499 -38.07 -6.65 -6.98
C THR A 499 -36.67 -7.20 -6.79
N PHE A 500 -36.10 -7.00 -5.60
CA PHE A 500 -34.78 -7.51 -5.24
C PHE A 500 -34.90 -8.56 -4.14
N SER A 501 -34.07 -9.59 -4.27
CA SER A 501 -33.68 -10.50 -3.19
C SER A 501 -32.30 -10.11 -2.66
N LYS A 502 -31.86 -10.75 -1.58
CA LYS A 502 -30.48 -10.62 -1.07
C LYS A 502 -29.36 -10.88 -2.10
N ASN A 503 -29.65 -11.63 -3.16
CA ASN A 503 -28.64 -12.06 -4.13
C ASN A 503 -28.70 -11.32 -5.47
N GLN A 504 -29.88 -10.88 -5.91
CA GLN A 504 -30.08 -10.29 -7.25
C GLN A 504 -31.48 -9.66 -7.38
N VAL A 505 -31.68 -8.87 -8.43
CA VAL A 505 -33.02 -8.56 -8.97
C VAL A 505 -33.72 -9.85 -9.38
N THR A 506 -34.97 -10.02 -8.98
CA THR A 506 -35.80 -11.22 -9.21
C THR A 506 -37.02 -10.94 -10.09
N SER A 507 -37.39 -9.67 -10.24
CA SER A 507 -38.45 -9.22 -11.15
C SER A 507 -38.12 -7.84 -11.71
N PRO A 508 -38.18 -7.61 -13.04
CA PRO A 508 -38.41 -8.60 -14.11
C PRO A 508 -37.36 -9.72 -14.14
N THR A 509 -37.73 -10.92 -14.63
CA THR A 509 -36.85 -12.10 -14.58
C THR A 509 -35.72 -12.09 -15.61
N ASP A 510 -35.80 -11.22 -16.61
CA ASP A 510 -34.78 -11.00 -17.64
C ASP A 510 -33.76 -9.93 -17.26
N TYR A 511 -33.88 -9.36 -16.05
CA TYR A 511 -32.99 -8.34 -15.53
C TYR A 511 -31.85 -8.98 -14.73
N GLU A 512 -30.64 -8.48 -14.91
CA GLU A 512 -29.47 -8.86 -14.13
C GLU A 512 -28.56 -7.66 -13.92
N VAL A 513 -28.23 -7.36 -12.67
CA VAL A 513 -27.27 -6.29 -12.36
C VAL A 513 -25.87 -6.86 -12.50
N GLN A 514 -25.04 -6.20 -13.29
CA GLN A 514 -23.67 -6.61 -13.59
C GLN A 514 -22.69 -5.58 -13.03
N ASN A 515 -22.01 -5.99 -11.95
CA ASN A 515 -21.08 -5.12 -11.22
C ASN A 515 -19.62 -5.19 -11.70
N ALA A 516 -19.30 -6.02 -12.71
CA ALA A 516 -17.93 -6.17 -13.20
C ALA A 516 -17.27 -4.85 -13.68
N ASN A 517 -18.07 -3.84 -14.04
CA ASN A 517 -17.62 -2.51 -14.42
C ASN A 517 -18.43 -1.40 -13.71
N SER A 518 -18.89 -1.64 -12.47
CA SER A 518 -19.64 -0.62 -11.73
C SER A 518 -18.72 0.43 -11.10
N SER A 519 -19.15 1.69 -11.12
CA SER A 519 -18.46 2.82 -10.49
C SER A 519 -19.27 3.34 -9.31
N LEU A 520 -18.60 3.59 -8.19
CA LEU A 520 -19.18 4.26 -7.03
C LEU A 520 -18.67 5.70 -7.07
N GLU A 521 -19.57 6.66 -7.21
CA GLU A 521 -19.25 8.07 -7.44
C GLU A 521 -20.18 8.93 -6.57
N ASN A 522 -19.65 9.93 -5.86
CA ASN A 522 -20.46 10.91 -5.11
C ASN A 522 -21.58 10.29 -4.24
N GLY A 523 -21.35 9.12 -3.65
CA GLY A 523 -22.32 8.43 -2.78
C GLY A 523 -23.37 7.54 -3.48
N TYR A 524 -23.41 7.47 -4.82
CA TYR A 524 -24.28 6.55 -5.57
C TYR A 524 -23.47 5.49 -6.35
N LEU A 525 -24.07 4.33 -6.60
CA LEU A 525 -23.48 3.27 -7.42
C LEU A 525 -24.09 3.29 -8.82
N ARG A 526 -23.24 3.40 -9.84
CA ARG A 526 -23.59 3.20 -11.24
C ARG A 526 -23.14 1.80 -11.67
N ALA A 527 -24.08 0.96 -12.10
CA ALA A 527 -23.79 -0.39 -12.60
C ALA A 527 -24.42 -0.62 -13.97
N SER A 528 -24.04 -1.72 -14.61
CA SER A 528 -24.69 -2.19 -15.83
C SER A 528 -25.90 -3.05 -15.46
N LEU A 529 -26.99 -2.90 -16.18
CA LEU A 529 -28.17 -3.75 -16.09
C LEU A 529 -28.35 -4.48 -17.42
N ARG A 530 -28.26 -5.80 -17.42
CA ARG A 530 -28.60 -6.63 -18.57
C ARG A 530 -30.10 -6.88 -18.58
N THR A 531 -30.74 -6.66 -19.73
CA THR A 531 -32.17 -6.91 -19.97
C THR A 531 -32.31 -7.79 -21.22
N GLY A 532 -32.19 -9.11 -21.06
CA GLY A 532 -32.09 -10.05 -22.18
C GLY A 532 -30.88 -9.77 -23.10
N MET A 533 -31.13 -9.43 -24.38
CA MET A 533 -30.09 -9.10 -25.37
C MET A 533 -29.61 -7.64 -25.31
N TYR A 534 -30.23 -6.80 -24.48
CA TYR A 534 -29.97 -5.36 -24.39
C TYR A 534 -29.36 -4.99 -23.03
N GLY A 535 -28.76 -3.81 -22.94
CA GLY A 535 -28.17 -3.28 -21.71
C GLY A 535 -28.74 -1.90 -21.38
N ALA A 536 -28.78 -1.58 -20.09
CA ALA A 536 -29.10 -0.27 -19.54
C ALA A 536 -28.09 0.07 -18.43
N ILE A 537 -28.11 1.33 -18.00
CA ILE A 537 -27.43 1.77 -16.79
C ILE A 537 -28.43 1.71 -15.65
N ILE A 538 -28.00 1.19 -14.50
CA ILE A 538 -28.76 1.26 -13.26
C ILE A 538 -27.96 2.06 -12.23
N PHE A 539 -28.62 3.03 -11.60
CA PHE A 539 -28.09 3.81 -10.49
C PHE A 539 -28.79 3.39 -9.20
N PHE A 540 -27.99 3.14 -8.16
CA PHE A 540 -28.45 2.95 -6.78
C PHE A 540 -28.03 4.18 -5.99
N ILE A 541 -29.00 4.92 -5.48
CA ILE A 541 -28.82 6.29 -4.99
C ILE A 541 -29.38 6.36 -3.57
N PRO A 542 -28.52 6.33 -2.54
CA PRO A 542 -28.95 6.45 -1.14
C PRO A 542 -29.66 7.78 -0.87
N LYS A 543 -30.51 7.82 0.16
CA LYS A 543 -31.07 9.06 0.70
C LYS A 543 -29.96 10.09 0.98
N GLY A 544 -30.23 11.36 0.71
CA GLY A 544 -29.28 12.46 0.83
C GLY A 544 -28.31 12.63 -0.35
N THR A 545 -28.24 11.66 -1.27
CA THR A 545 -27.32 11.72 -2.43
C THR A 545 -27.97 12.44 -3.63
N THR A 546 -27.22 13.19 -4.43
CA THR A 546 -27.77 13.84 -5.64
C THR A 546 -26.97 13.41 -6.86
N LEU A 547 -27.65 13.04 -7.95
CA LEU A 547 -26.97 12.74 -9.21
C LEU A 547 -26.36 14.03 -9.80
N PRO A 548 -25.10 14.01 -10.26
CA PRO A 548 -24.45 15.18 -10.83
C PRO A 548 -25.12 15.57 -12.16
N ASN A 549 -25.11 16.87 -12.43
CA ASN A 549 -25.56 17.40 -13.70
C ASN A 549 -24.52 17.09 -14.78
N VAL A 550 -24.79 16.08 -15.60
CA VAL A 550 -23.94 15.73 -16.76
C VAL A 550 -24.24 16.68 -17.92
N SER A 551 -23.26 16.90 -18.82
CA SER A 551 -23.34 17.84 -19.94
C SER A 551 -24.71 17.80 -20.65
N GLY A 552 -25.46 18.90 -20.58
CA GLY A 552 -26.84 18.99 -21.10
C GLY A 552 -27.88 19.63 -20.16
N ASN A 553 -27.50 20.01 -18.93
CA ASN A 553 -28.37 20.59 -17.90
C ASN A 553 -29.56 19.68 -17.51
N TYR A 554 -29.24 18.47 -17.04
CA TYR A 554 -30.22 17.51 -16.54
C TYR A 554 -30.17 17.49 -15.01
N PRO A 555 -30.95 18.32 -14.30
CA PRO A 555 -31.00 18.27 -12.84
C PRO A 555 -31.61 16.94 -12.37
N ASP A 556 -31.19 16.48 -11.18
CA ASP A 556 -31.84 15.39 -10.45
C ASP A 556 -33.20 15.88 -9.92
N ALA A 557 -34.29 15.32 -10.44
CA ALA A 557 -35.66 15.69 -10.07
C ALA A 557 -36.26 14.80 -8.96
N SER A 558 -35.48 13.89 -8.39
CA SER A 558 -35.96 12.89 -7.44
C SER A 558 -36.18 13.43 -6.01
N ASP A 559 -36.94 12.69 -5.20
CA ASP A 559 -37.08 12.93 -3.76
C ASP A 559 -35.82 12.43 -3.04
N ASN A 560 -34.90 13.36 -2.79
CA ASN A 560 -33.61 13.07 -2.17
C ASN A 560 -33.70 12.65 -0.70
N THR A 561 -34.87 12.72 -0.06
CA THR A 561 -35.05 12.25 1.32
C THR A 561 -35.15 10.72 1.42
N LYS A 562 -35.21 10.03 0.27
CA LYS A 562 -35.40 8.59 0.16
C LYS A 562 -34.30 7.93 -0.65
N ASP A 563 -34.11 6.64 -0.40
CA ASP A 563 -33.35 5.78 -1.29
C ASP A 563 -34.06 5.67 -2.63
N ARG A 564 -33.31 5.69 -3.72
CA ARG A 564 -33.81 5.72 -5.10
C ARG A 564 -33.04 4.76 -5.99
N ILE A 565 -33.73 4.20 -6.96
CA ILE A 565 -33.11 3.47 -8.08
C ILE A 565 -33.50 4.19 -9.37
N LEU A 566 -32.56 4.35 -10.30
CA LEU A 566 -32.83 4.88 -11.63
C LEU A 566 -32.30 3.91 -12.69
N VAL A 567 -33.15 3.48 -13.61
CA VAL A 567 -32.75 2.68 -14.77
C VAL A 567 -32.86 3.55 -16.02
N THR A 568 -31.79 3.68 -16.79
CA THR A 568 -31.76 4.56 -17.95
C THR A 568 -30.79 4.11 -19.04
N GLN A 569 -31.05 4.57 -20.27
CA GLN A 569 -30.14 4.49 -21.41
C GLN A 569 -29.60 5.89 -21.82
N SER A 570 -30.02 6.96 -21.14
CA SER A 570 -29.64 8.35 -21.47
C SER A 570 -29.60 9.28 -20.25
N GLY A 571 -28.81 10.35 -20.30
CA GLY A 571 -28.69 11.30 -19.19
C GLY A 571 -29.97 12.10 -18.89
N GLY A 572 -30.84 12.33 -19.87
CA GLY A 572 -32.05 13.16 -19.69
C GLY A 572 -33.13 12.57 -18.78
N THR A 573 -33.06 11.27 -18.49
CA THR A 573 -34.04 10.55 -17.67
C THR A 573 -34.03 10.99 -16.20
N GLN A 574 -32.91 11.53 -15.70
CA GLN A 574 -32.80 11.97 -14.29
C GLN A 574 -33.59 13.25 -13.98
N SER A 575 -34.04 13.97 -15.01
CA SER A 575 -34.86 15.19 -14.85
C SER A 575 -36.36 14.94 -14.80
N ASP A 576 -36.80 13.67 -14.84
CA ASP A 576 -38.19 13.28 -14.64
C ASP A 576 -38.32 12.44 -13.36
N ALA A 577 -38.91 13.05 -12.33
CA ALA A 577 -39.13 12.43 -11.02
C ALA A 577 -39.88 11.08 -11.10
N LYS A 578 -40.71 10.87 -12.14
CA LYS A 578 -41.48 9.63 -12.32
C LYS A 578 -40.62 8.44 -12.73
N GLN A 579 -39.39 8.67 -13.17
CA GLN A 579 -38.46 7.62 -13.60
C GLN A 579 -37.76 6.93 -12.42
N PHE A 580 -37.68 7.60 -11.27
CA PHE A 580 -37.05 7.06 -10.07
C PHE A 580 -37.97 6.07 -9.37
N TYR A 581 -37.39 4.94 -9.01
CA TYR A 581 -38.03 3.91 -8.22
C TYR A 581 -37.76 4.17 -6.74
N TYR A 582 -38.79 4.05 -5.93
CA TYR A 582 -38.73 4.13 -4.47
C TYR A 582 -39.19 2.81 -3.88
N LYS A 583 -38.70 2.47 -2.68
CA LYS A 583 -39.15 1.28 -1.97
C LYS A 583 -40.66 1.37 -1.76
N ALA A 584 -41.39 0.34 -2.17
CA ALA A 584 -42.82 0.22 -1.91
C ALA A 584 -43.00 -0.23 -0.46
N ASP A 585 -43.90 0.45 0.25
CA ASP A 585 -44.28 0.12 1.64
C ASP A 585 -44.89 -1.28 1.77
#